data_AF-A0A1Y3WI36-F1
#
_entry.id   AF-A0A1Y3WI36-F1
#
_cell.length_a   1.000
_cell.length_b   1.000
_cell.length_c   1.000
_cell.angle_alpha   90.00
_cell.angle_beta   90.00
_cell.angle_gamma   90.00
#
_symmetry.space_group_name_H-M   'P 1'
#
loop_
_entity.id
_entity.type
_entity.pdbx_description
1 polymer ?
#
loop_
_entity_poly.entity_id
_entity_poly.type
_entity_poly.pdbx_seq_one_letter_code
_entity_poly.pdbx_strand_id
1 'polypeptide(L)'
;MNGNNITEEKALEERAKFVGGFNGTMIDIWKEKIVDMGVIDTGALLDSVTSLPVRADGRFIEVTLIQQFLEYGLWQDYGTGKEVWRGNPGNIYPGQEGRKKVRERRRWFSWKYYASVFKMREFIADNIGREFIGVMSDIFDEKRMKESTEFYKNHPL
;
A
#
# COMPACT_ATOMS: atom_id res chain seq x y z
N MET A 1 27.88 24.08 7.69
CA MET A 1 27.08 24.07 6.44
C MET A 1 26.35 22.74 6.36
N ASN A 2 25.05 22.82 6.09
CA ASN A 2 24.04 21.76 6.19
C ASN A 2 24.15 20.71 5.07
N GLY A 3 25.07 19.75 5.21
CA GLY A 3 25.32 18.72 4.19
C GLY A 3 24.34 17.55 4.16
N ASN A 4 23.71 17.18 5.29
CA ASN A 4 22.99 15.89 5.39
C ASN A 4 21.45 15.97 5.36
N ASN A 5 20.84 17.14 5.57
CA ASN A 5 19.37 17.27 5.50
C ASN A 5 18.82 17.09 4.07
N ILE A 6 19.65 17.33 3.04
CA ILE A 6 19.24 17.30 1.64
C ILE A 6 18.97 15.87 1.16
N THR A 7 19.57 14.85 1.78
CA THR A 7 19.34 13.42 1.44
C THR A 7 18.07 12.85 2.06
N GLU A 8 17.78 13.20 3.31
CA GLU A 8 16.64 12.67 4.06
C GLU A 8 15.31 13.29 3.60
N GLU A 9 15.27 14.62 3.42
CA GLU A 9 14.08 15.31 2.89
C GLU A 9 13.74 14.83 1.46
N LYS A 10 14.75 14.60 0.62
CA LYS A 10 14.56 14.03 -0.73
C LYS A 10 14.03 12.60 -0.68
N ALA A 11 14.57 11.75 0.19
CA ALA A 11 14.09 10.38 0.35
C ALA A 11 12.63 10.34 0.87
N LEU A 12 12.26 11.26 1.77
CA LEU A 12 10.87 11.45 2.21
C LEU A 12 9.96 11.88 1.06
N GLU A 13 10.38 12.86 0.26
CA GLU A 13 9.62 13.33 -0.89
C GLU A 13 9.44 12.24 -1.96
N GLU A 14 10.50 11.47 -2.26
CA GLU A 14 10.45 10.33 -3.19
C GLU A 14 9.45 9.26 -2.73
N ARG A 15 9.46 8.93 -1.43
CA ARG A 15 8.48 7.99 -0.86
C ARG A 15 7.06 8.55 -0.92
N ALA A 16 6.86 9.82 -0.57
CA ALA A 16 5.53 10.43 -0.62
C ALA A 16 4.97 10.44 -2.06
N LYS A 17 5.79 10.80 -3.05
CA LYS A 17 5.42 10.75 -4.48
C LYS A 17 5.12 9.32 -4.94
N PHE A 18 5.97 8.35 -4.57
CA PHE A 18 5.74 6.96 -4.90
C PHE A 18 4.43 6.45 -4.32
N VAL A 19 4.18 6.66 -3.03
CA VAL A 19 2.96 6.19 -2.35
C VAL A 19 1.71 6.86 -2.92
N GLY A 20 1.77 8.18 -3.17
CA GLY A 20 0.67 8.91 -3.81
C GLY A 20 0.34 8.38 -5.20
N GLY A 21 1.35 8.24 -6.07
CA GLY A 21 1.17 7.69 -7.42
C GLY A 21 0.75 6.23 -7.42
N PHE A 22 1.27 5.43 -6.49
CA PHE A 22 0.93 4.03 -6.32
C PHE A 22 -0.54 3.85 -5.89
N ASN A 23 -1.00 4.65 -4.93
CA ASN A 23 -2.40 4.63 -4.49
C ASN A 23 -3.37 5.01 -5.61
N GLY A 24 -3.06 6.06 -6.38
CA GLY A 24 -3.86 6.44 -7.54
C GLY A 24 -3.95 5.31 -8.58
N THR A 25 -2.80 4.77 -8.96
CA THR A 25 -2.73 3.65 -9.94
C THR A 25 -3.53 2.43 -9.48
N MET A 26 -3.50 2.11 -8.19
CA MET A 26 -4.26 0.98 -7.64
C MET A 26 -5.76 1.20 -7.69
N ILE A 27 -6.23 2.41 -7.39
CA ILE A 27 -7.63 2.79 -7.51
C ILE A 27 -8.10 2.63 -8.96
N ASP A 28 -7.29 3.10 -9.92
CA ASP A 28 -7.62 2.99 -11.34
C ASP A 28 -7.71 1.54 -11.79
N ILE A 29 -6.71 0.71 -11.45
CA ILE A 29 -6.72 -0.74 -11.74
C ILE A 29 -7.97 -1.41 -11.17
N TRP A 30 -8.37 -1.04 -9.96
CA TRP A 30 -9.53 -1.63 -9.31
C TRP A 30 -10.85 -1.16 -9.93
N LYS A 31 -10.97 0.12 -10.28
CA LYS A 31 -12.13 0.64 -11.02
C LYS A 31 -12.26 -0.04 -12.37
N GLU A 32 -11.17 -0.17 -13.11
CA GLU A 32 -11.13 -0.92 -14.37
C GLU A 32 -11.58 -2.38 -14.17
N LYS A 33 -11.08 -3.06 -13.12
CA LYS A 33 -11.46 -4.46 -12.84
C LYS A 33 -12.90 -4.63 -12.39
N ILE A 34 -13.46 -3.67 -11.67
CA ILE A 34 -14.89 -3.66 -11.34
C ILE A 34 -15.72 -3.62 -12.63
N VAL A 35 -15.35 -2.74 -13.57
CA VAL A 35 -16.05 -2.59 -14.86
C VAL A 35 -15.88 -3.83 -15.74
N ASP A 36 -14.64 -4.28 -15.94
CA ASP A 36 -14.27 -5.44 -16.77
C ASP A 36 -14.96 -6.73 -16.33
N MET A 37 -15.01 -6.99 -15.02
CA MET A 37 -15.68 -8.17 -14.46
C MET A 37 -17.18 -7.96 -14.20
N GLY A 38 -17.74 -6.80 -14.59
CA GLY A 38 -19.15 -6.46 -14.39
C GLY A 38 -19.59 -6.50 -12.93
N VAL A 39 -18.70 -6.20 -11.99
CA VAL A 39 -18.94 -6.18 -10.53
C VAL A 39 -19.73 -4.93 -10.15
N ILE A 40 -20.86 -4.72 -10.83
CA ILE A 40 -21.68 -3.51 -10.75
C ILE A 40 -23.10 -3.95 -10.45
N ASP A 41 -23.65 -3.43 -9.35
CA ASP A 41 -25.07 -3.54 -9.02
C ASP A 41 -25.73 -2.18 -9.26
N THR A 42 -25.43 -1.20 -8.39
CA THR A 42 -25.95 0.17 -8.46
C THR A 42 -24.91 1.22 -8.86
N GLY A 43 -23.65 0.84 -9.04
CA GLY A 43 -22.51 1.76 -9.21
C GLY A 43 -21.86 2.23 -7.90
N ALA A 44 -22.53 2.05 -6.75
CA ALA A 44 -22.04 2.50 -5.44
C ALA A 44 -20.65 1.93 -5.08
N LEU A 45 -20.32 0.72 -5.54
CA LEU A 45 -18.99 0.14 -5.34
C LEU A 45 -17.91 0.95 -6.04
N LEU A 46 -18.16 1.35 -7.30
CA LEU A 46 -17.21 2.10 -8.12
C LEU A 46 -16.91 3.47 -7.49
N ASP A 47 -17.93 4.12 -6.95
CA ASP A 47 -17.82 5.42 -6.29
C ASP A 47 -17.15 5.32 -4.90
N SER A 48 -17.22 4.16 -4.27
CA SER A 48 -16.65 3.96 -2.93
C SER A 48 -15.12 3.79 -2.91
N VAL A 49 -14.50 3.45 -4.05
CA VAL A 49 -13.06 3.16 -4.11
C VAL A 49 -12.28 4.45 -3.92
N THR A 50 -11.68 4.59 -2.74
CA THR A 50 -10.98 5.81 -2.31
C THR A 50 -9.67 5.49 -1.59
N SER A 51 -8.68 6.37 -1.73
CA SER A 51 -7.45 6.35 -0.93
C SER A 51 -7.74 7.06 0.38
N LEU A 52 -7.34 6.47 1.50
CA LEU A 52 -7.27 7.16 2.78
C LEU A 52 -5.95 7.95 2.85
N PRO A 53 -5.91 9.05 3.63
CA PRO A 53 -4.73 9.91 3.72
C PRO A 53 -3.56 9.16 4.34
N VAL A 54 -2.37 9.34 3.75
CA VAL A 54 -1.12 8.83 4.30
C VAL A 54 -0.81 9.62 5.57
N ARG A 55 -0.67 8.93 6.71
CA ARG A 55 -0.21 9.54 7.95
C ARG A 55 1.30 9.69 7.88
N ALA A 56 1.77 10.91 7.70
CA ALA A 56 3.19 11.23 7.75
C ALA A 56 3.58 11.57 9.20
N ASP A 57 3.56 10.58 10.11
CA ASP A 57 3.84 10.82 11.54
C ASP A 57 5.35 10.90 11.86
N GLY A 58 6.16 11.39 10.91
CA GLY A 58 7.62 11.54 11.03
C GLY A 58 8.40 10.24 11.23
N ARG A 59 7.74 9.08 11.34
CA ARG A 59 8.37 7.76 11.50
C ARG A 59 8.39 7.04 10.16
N PHE A 60 9.59 6.75 9.69
CA PHE A 60 10.04 6.22 8.40
C PHE A 60 9.40 4.92 7.88
N ILE A 61 8.32 4.41 8.48
CA ILE A 61 7.84 3.04 8.26
C ILE A 61 6.33 2.97 7.96
N GLU A 62 5.55 4.04 8.15
CA GLU A 62 4.10 4.00 7.86
C GLU A 62 3.78 4.29 6.39
N VAL A 63 4.20 3.38 5.50
CA VAL A 63 3.55 3.25 4.19
C VAL A 63 2.38 2.29 4.36
N THR A 64 1.24 2.83 4.78
CA THR A 64 0.03 2.04 4.94
C THR A 64 -0.78 2.11 3.65
N LEU A 65 -1.05 0.96 3.04
CA LEU A 65 -1.96 0.83 1.89
C LEU A 65 -3.40 0.97 2.41
N ILE A 66 -3.81 2.20 2.71
CA ILE A 66 -5.13 2.45 3.29
C ILE A 66 -6.08 2.80 2.14
N GLN A 67 -6.75 1.81 1.59
CA GLN A 67 -7.84 2.02 0.63
C GLN A 67 -9.14 1.48 1.22
N GLN A 68 -10.24 2.18 0.97
CA GLN A 68 -11.56 1.80 1.43
C GLN A 68 -12.48 1.57 0.23
N PHE A 69 -13.37 0.59 0.37
CA PHE A 69 -14.45 0.30 -0.57
C PHE A 69 -15.61 -0.37 0.19
N LEU A 70 -16.79 -0.42 -0.42
CA LEU A 70 -17.97 -1.06 0.18
C LEU A 70 -17.78 -2.56 0.41
N GLU A 71 -18.33 -3.09 1.50
CA GLU A 71 -18.29 -4.52 1.84
C GLU A 71 -18.81 -5.43 0.71
N TYR A 72 -19.77 -4.93 -0.08
CA TYR A 72 -20.26 -5.59 -1.30
C TYR A 72 -19.11 -6.05 -2.24
N GLY A 73 -18.03 -5.28 -2.31
CA GLY A 73 -16.84 -5.63 -3.08
C GLY A 73 -16.18 -6.93 -2.61
N LEU A 74 -16.10 -7.18 -1.30
CA LEU A 74 -15.57 -8.42 -0.73
C LEU A 74 -16.46 -9.62 -1.07
N TRP A 75 -17.77 -9.44 -1.00
CA TRP A 75 -18.73 -10.48 -1.34
C TRP A 75 -18.57 -10.94 -2.80
N GLN A 76 -18.35 -9.99 -3.72
CA GLN A 76 -18.07 -10.29 -5.13
C GLN A 76 -16.71 -10.95 -5.32
N ASP A 77 -15.66 -10.51 -4.60
CA ASP A 77 -14.32 -11.12 -4.66
C ASP A 77 -14.31 -12.59 -4.23
N TYR A 78 -15.09 -12.91 -3.19
CA TYR A 78 -15.20 -14.27 -2.67
C TYR A 78 -16.30 -15.10 -3.33
N GLY A 79 -17.22 -14.49 -4.08
CA GLY A 79 -18.41 -15.16 -4.61
C GLY A 79 -19.34 -15.63 -3.49
N THR A 80 -19.40 -14.85 -2.41
CA THR A 80 -20.23 -15.07 -1.23
C THR A 80 -21.17 -13.88 -1.04
N GLY A 81 -21.96 -13.88 0.03
CA GLY A 81 -22.74 -12.71 0.45
C GLY A 81 -23.63 -13.08 1.63
N LYS A 82 -24.44 -12.12 2.10
CA LYS A 82 -25.40 -12.32 3.20
C LYS A 82 -26.24 -13.60 3.05
N GLU A 83 -26.58 -13.93 1.81
CA GLU A 83 -27.44 -15.06 1.47
C GLU A 83 -26.65 -16.37 1.21
N VAL A 84 -25.32 -16.32 0.99
CA VAL A 84 -24.52 -17.48 0.56
C VAL A 84 -23.11 -17.42 1.19
N TRP A 85 -23.02 -17.60 2.51
CA TRP A 85 -21.73 -17.69 3.21
C TRP A 85 -21.09 -19.08 3.06
N ARG A 86 -19.82 -19.23 3.47
CA ARG A 86 -19.12 -20.53 3.39
C ARG A 86 -19.87 -21.59 4.19
N GLY A 87 -20.32 -22.65 3.51
CA GLY A 87 -21.10 -23.73 4.10
C GLY A 87 -22.62 -23.63 3.95
N ASN A 88 -23.16 -22.50 3.44
CA ASN A 88 -24.57 -22.37 3.09
C ASN A 88 -24.74 -22.25 1.56
N PRO A 89 -25.43 -23.19 0.88
CA PRO A 89 -25.66 -23.12 -0.56
C PRO A 89 -26.68 -22.03 -0.98
N GLY A 90 -27.34 -21.35 -0.04
CA GLY A 90 -28.34 -20.31 -0.33
C GLY A 90 -29.69 -20.48 0.37
N ASN A 91 -29.78 -21.35 1.39
CA ASN A 91 -31.02 -21.63 2.10
C ASN A 91 -31.06 -20.79 3.39
N ILE A 92 -31.75 -19.65 3.38
CA ILE A 92 -31.72 -18.69 4.50
C ILE A 92 -33.05 -18.64 5.26
N TYR A 93 -34.12 -19.17 4.66
CA TYR A 93 -35.45 -19.20 5.26
C TYR A 93 -36.11 -20.59 5.12
N PRO A 94 -36.92 -21.06 6.09
CA PRO A 94 -37.70 -22.28 5.96
C PRO A 94 -38.57 -22.22 4.70
N GLY A 95 -38.47 -23.23 3.82
CA GLY A 95 -39.21 -23.28 2.55
C GLY A 95 -38.53 -22.61 1.35
N GLN A 96 -37.30 -22.09 1.48
CA GLN A 96 -36.50 -21.58 0.34
C GLN A 96 -35.52 -22.62 -0.23
N GLU A 97 -35.91 -23.88 -0.28
CA GLU A 97 -35.15 -24.87 -1.06
C GLU A 97 -35.14 -24.46 -2.54
N GLY A 98 -33.94 -24.33 -3.12
CA GLY A 98 -33.77 -24.15 -4.56
C GLY A 98 -33.56 -22.71 -5.06
N ARG A 99 -33.31 -21.73 -4.19
CA ARG A 99 -32.91 -20.39 -4.66
C ARG A 99 -31.53 -20.47 -5.30
N LYS A 100 -31.44 -20.23 -6.62
CA LYS A 100 -30.17 -20.29 -7.35
C LYS A 100 -29.20 -19.25 -6.78
N LYS A 101 -27.98 -19.70 -6.48
CA LYS A 101 -26.86 -18.82 -6.13
C LYS A 101 -26.64 -17.84 -7.28
N VAL A 102 -26.97 -16.57 -7.06
CA VAL A 102 -26.82 -15.51 -8.07
C VAL A 102 -25.36 -15.03 -8.17
N ARG A 103 -24.62 -15.05 -7.06
CA ARG A 103 -23.27 -14.47 -7.00
C ARG A 103 -22.21 -15.48 -7.40
N GLU A 104 -21.37 -15.12 -8.36
CA GLU A 104 -20.21 -15.90 -8.75
C GLU A 104 -18.92 -15.24 -8.24
N ARG A 105 -17.87 -16.04 -8.06
CA ARG A 105 -16.60 -15.51 -7.56
C ARG A 105 -15.90 -14.71 -8.65
N ARG A 106 -15.70 -13.41 -8.41
CA ARG A 106 -15.03 -12.49 -9.34
C ARG A 106 -13.84 -11.84 -8.64
N ARG A 107 -12.64 -12.36 -8.87
CA ARG A 107 -11.41 -11.91 -8.18
C ARG A 107 -10.90 -10.55 -8.69
N TRP A 108 -11.71 -9.51 -8.55
CA TRP A 108 -11.42 -8.15 -9.00
C TRP A 108 -10.40 -7.46 -8.08
N PHE A 109 -10.44 -7.78 -6.77
CA PHE A 109 -9.65 -7.12 -5.74
C PHE A 109 -8.45 -7.97 -5.30
N SER A 110 -8.69 -9.19 -4.81
CA SER A 110 -7.70 -9.94 -4.02
C SER A 110 -6.38 -10.17 -4.76
N TRP A 111 -6.44 -10.60 -6.03
CA TRP A 111 -5.23 -10.86 -6.81
C TRP A 111 -4.37 -9.61 -7.00
N LYS A 112 -5.01 -8.48 -7.35
CA LYS A 112 -4.32 -7.21 -7.57
C LYS A 112 -3.85 -6.58 -6.27
N TYR A 113 -4.63 -6.72 -5.20
CA TYR A 113 -4.23 -6.31 -3.85
C TYR A 113 -2.94 -7.02 -3.41
N TYR A 114 -2.87 -8.35 -3.50
CA TYR A 114 -1.65 -9.08 -3.14
C TYR A 114 -0.45 -8.66 -3.98
N ALA A 115 -0.60 -8.57 -5.31
CA ALA A 115 0.47 -8.09 -6.18
C ALA A 115 0.94 -6.67 -5.80
N SER A 116 0.02 -5.80 -5.38
CA SER A 116 0.34 -4.44 -4.94
C SER A 116 1.14 -4.42 -3.63
N VAL A 117 0.76 -5.26 -2.65
CA VAL A 117 1.48 -5.39 -1.38
C VAL A 117 2.92 -5.87 -1.62
N PHE A 118 3.13 -6.81 -2.56
CA PHE A 118 4.48 -7.27 -2.91
C PHE A 118 5.33 -6.14 -3.50
N LYS A 119 4.80 -5.36 -4.44
CA LYS A 119 5.52 -4.20 -5.02
C LYS A 119 5.87 -3.15 -3.97
N MET A 120 4.94 -2.86 -3.08
CA MET A 120 5.16 -1.92 -1.98
C MET A 120 6.25 -2.42 -1.03
N ARG A 121 6.22 -3.72 -0.69
CA ARG A 121 7.26 -4.37 0.12
C ARG A 121 8.64 -4.23 -0.53
N GLU A 122 8.76 -4.53 -1.83
CA GLU A 122 10.03 -4.42 -2.57
C GLU A 122 10.55 -2.97 -2.54
N PHE A 123 9.68 -2.00 -2.84
CA PHE A 123 10.04 -0.59 -2.80
C PHE A 123 10.54 -0.13 -1.42
N ILE A 124 9.85 -0.52 -0.35
CA ILE A 124 10.23 -0.17 1.03
C ILE A 124 11.57 -0.82 1.38
N ALA A 125 11.76 -2.11 1.05
CA ALA A 125 12.99 -2.82 1.32
C ALA A 125 14.20 -2.16 0.64
N ASP A 126 14.06 -1.80 -0.64
CA ASP A 126 15.11 -1.10 -1.39
C ASP A 126 15.41 0.29 -0.81
N ASN A 127 14.38 1.04 -0.48
CA ASN A 127 14.52 2.41 -0.01
C ASN A 127 15.17 2.45 1.39
N ILE A 128 14.71 1.61 2.33
CA ILE A 128 15.32 1.48 3.66
C ILE A 128 16.76 0.98 3.56
N GLY A 129 17.03 0.01 2.68
CA GLY A 129 18.38 -0.50 2.47
C GLY A 129 19.36 0.59 2.04
N ARG A 130 18.96 1.46 1.11
CA ARG A 130 19.78 2.59 0.64
C ARG A 130 20.02 3.61 1.75
N GLU A 131 18.99 3.96 2.52
CA GLU A 131 19.15 4.89 3.65
C GLU A 131 20.09 4.34 4.71
N PHE A 132 19.94 3.07 5.07
CA PHE A 132 20.81 2.42 6.04
C PHE A 132 22.27 2.43 5.57
N ILE A 133 22.52 2.09 4.29
CA ILE A 133 23.87 2.16 3.72
C ILE A 133 24.42 3.60 3.79
N GLY A 134 23.62 4.60 3.43
CA GLY A 134 24.01 6.01 3.51
C GLY A 134 24.43 6.44 4.92
N VAL A 135 23.62 6.09 5.93
CA VAL A 135 23.92 6.38 7.34
C VAL A 135 25.20 5.68 7.79
N MET A 136 25.36 4.40 7.45
CA MET A 136 26.55 3.64 7.83
C MET A 136 27.82 4.19 7.15
N SER A 137 27.75 4.53 5.87
CA SER A 137 28.88 5.16 5.16
C SER A 137 29.25 6.51 5.77
N ASP A 138 28.28 7.32 6.18
CA ASP A 138 28.49 8.61 6.83
C ASP A 138 29.09 8.49 8.25
N ILE A 139 28.79 7.40 8.97
CA ILE A 139 29.45 7.05 10.25
C ILE A 139 30.91 6.65 10.03
N PHE A 140 31.19 5.88 8.96
CA PHE A 140 32.53 5.38 8.65
C PHE A 140 33.38 6.33 7.81
N ASP A 141 32.90 7.54 7.51
CA ASP A 141 33.66 8.53 6.76
C ASP A 141 34.88 9.00 7.58
N GLU A 142 36.07 8.63 7.10
CA GLU A 142 37.36 8.94 7.71
C GLU A 142 37.56 10.45 7.92
N LYS A 143 37.09 11.28 6.99
CA LYS A 143 37.22 12.74 7.09
C LYS A 143 36.41 13.26 8.27
N ARG A 144 35.18 12.77 8.41
CA ARG A 144 34.27 13.12 9.49
C ARG A 144 34.78 12.62 10.84
N MET A 145 35.34 11.41 10.88
CA MET A 145 36.02 10.90 12.06
C MET A 145 37.20 11.78 12.46
N LYS A 146 38.07 12.17 11.51
CA LYS A 146 39.20 13.07 11.77
C LYS A 146 38.71 14.42 12.30
N GLU A 147 37.73 15.04 11.66
CA GLU A 147 37.12 16.31 12.11
C GLU A 147 36.50 16.23 13.51
N SER A 148 36.03 15.05 13.94
CA SER A 148 35.47 14.84 15.28
C SER A 148 36.53 14.85 16.40
N THR A 149 37.78 14.51 16.09
CA THR A 149 38.90 14.43 17.04
C THR A 149 39.58 15.77 17.33
N GLU A 150 39.86 16.05 18.60
CA GLU A 150 40.62 17.24 19.06
C GLU A 150 41.99 17.40 18.37
N PHE A 151 42.67 16.29 18.09
CA PHE A 151 44.00 16.31 17.46
C PHE A 151 43.99 17.00 16.09
N TYR A 152 43.07 16.61 15.20
CA TYR A 152 42.96 17.13 13.84
C TYR A 152 42.27 18.50 13.77
N LYS A 153 41.45 18.86 14.76
CA LYS A 153 40.92 20.24 14.88
C LYS A 153 42.04 21.26 15.06
N ASN A 154 43.08 20.90 15.80
CA ASN A 154 44.21 21.76 16.11
C ASN A 154 45.40 21.61 15.12
N HIS A 155 45.34 20.60 14.24
CA HIS A 155 46.36 20.33 13.21
C HIS A 155 45.68 20.08 11.86
N PRO A 156 45.22 21.15 11.17
CA PRO A 156 44.59 21.02 9.86
C PRO A 156 45.59 20.49 8.83
N LEU A 157 45.13 19.54 8.00
CA LEU A 157 45.84 18.99 6.84
C LEU A 157 45.78 19.95 5.65
#